data_AF-A0A1C6EIV9-F1
#
_entry.id   AF-A0A1C6EIV9-F1
#
_cell.length_a   1.000
_cell.length_b   1.000
_cell.length_c   1.000
_cell.angle_alpha   90.00
_cell.angle_beta   90.00
_cell.angle_gamma   90.00
#
_symmetry.space_group_name_H-M   'P 1'
#
loop_
_entity.id
_entity.type
_entity.pdbx_description
1 polymer ?
#
loop_
_entity_poly.entity_id
_entity_poly.type
_entity_poly.pdbx_seq_one_letter_code
_entity_poly.pdbx_strand_id
1 'polypeptide(L)'
;MNKFKFVKNGYVGHMIWRIRNIRGMTEKELGIKAGFNRFTAERKITLCEDKRKILKNKDMQKIAKALNVHPFVLRNELPSHDELSAIYMLFNLHERTCINFHKFNGDVYIKFNSTFISEFLKEWDVKFSQLNKKEISYEEYVKWIIGLPDRMPDYLLNAQSGNPLYKFKFVKNGYVGHMIWRIRDIHGMSRKELGIKAGFSRFTAERKIALCEGNRKILKDKDMKKVAKALNVHPFVLRNELPSHDELSAIYMLFYLHENSFITFRTFKDNIYIKFYSTFISDFLNQWDIQYKRYFKHEITYKEYMQWLVSLPDRMSSKELDLQK
;
A
#
# COMPACT_ATOMS: atom_id res chain seq x y z
N MET A 1 19.65 -10.36 25.35
CA MET A 1 19.22 -10.27 23.93
C MET A 1 17.92 -9.45 23.89
N ASN A 2 18.02 -8.14 23.63
CA ASN A 2 16.83 -7.26 23.65
C ASN A 2 15.93 -7.57 22.45
N LYS A 3 14.74 -8.14 22.70
CA LYS A 3 13.67 -8.33 21.71
C LYS A 3 13.09 -6.96 21.33
N PHE A 4 13.74 -6.24 20.43
CA PHE A 4 13.17 -5.01 19.87
C PHE A 4 12.00 -5.38 18.94
N LYS A 5 10.81 -4.79 19.18
CA LYS A 5 9.66 -4.91 18.29
C LYS A 5 9.86 -3.96 17.10
N PHE A 6 10.03 -4.52 15.90
CA PHE A 6 9.92 -3.75 14.66
C PHE A 6 8.50 -3.24 14.50
N VAL A 7 8.38 -2.01 14.01
CA VAL A 7 7.15 -1.30 13.68
C VAL A 7 6.96 -1.33 12.17
N LYS A 8 5.76 -1.72 11.77
CA LYS A 8 5.44 -2.15 10.41
C LYS A 8 5.16 -0.98 9.45
N ASN A 9 6.14 -0.11 9.22
CA ASN A 9 6.14 0.83 8.08
C ASN A 9 7.56 0.99 7.53
N GLY A 10 8.02 -0.05 6.83
CA GLY A 10 9.37 -0.11 6.28
C GLY A 10 9.66 0.88 5.18
N TYR A 11 8.63 1.29 4.43
CA TYR A 11 8.74 2.22 3.31
C TYR A 11 9.17 3.60 3.77
N VAL A 12 8.44 4.19 4.71
CA VAL A 12 8.69 5.57 5.15
C VAL A 12 10.08 5.71 5.78
N GLY A 13 10.46 4.76 6.64
CA GLY A 13 11.80 4.76 7.24
C GLY A 13 12.91 4.68 6.19
N HIS A 14 12.77 3.78 5.22
CA HIS A 14 13.72 3.64 4.11
C HIS A 14 13.78 4.89 3.22
N MET A 15 12.65 5.53 2.94
CA MET A 15 12.63 6.79 2.18
C MET A 15 13.29 7.94 2.93
N ILE A 16 13.07 8.07 4.24
CA ILE A 16 13.75 9.08 5.06
C ILE A 16 15.27 8.87 4.97
N TRP A 17 15.74 7.65 5.22
CA TRP A 17 17.15 7.28 5.13
C TRP A 17 17.73 7.60 3.75
N ARG A 18 17.05 7.15 2.68
CA ARG A 18 17.52 7.33 1.30
C ARG A 18 17.63 8.80 0.92
N ILE A 19 16.57 9.57 1.16
CA ILE A 19 16.52 11.00 0.82
C ILE A 19 17.55 11.78 1.65
N ARG A 20 17.74 11.41 2.92
CA ARG A 20 18.73 12.00 3.81
C ARG A 20 20.16 11.78 3.28
N ASN A 21 20.49 10.55 2.88
CA ASN A 21 21.82 10.22 2.35
C ASN A 21 22.11 10.89 1.02
N ILE A 22 21.13 10.95 0.11
CA ILE A 22 21.23 11.70 -1.15
C ILE A 22 21.57 13.17 -0.88
N ARG A 23 21.07 13.73 0.21
CA ARG A 23 21.35 15.13 0.60
C ARG A 23 22.57 15.29 1.51
N GLY A 24 23.34 14.23 1.73
CA GLY A 24 24.56 14.26 2.54
C GLY A 24 24.34 14.65 4.01
N MET A 25 23.16 14.34 4.57
CA MET A 25 22.82 14.68 5.96
C MET A 25 23.02 13.50 6.91
N THR A 26 23.51 13.76 8.12
CA THR A 26 23.44 12.82 9.25
C THR A 26 22.04 12.78 9.86
N GLU A 27 21.72 11.72 10.60
CA GLU A 27 20.45 11.57 11.34
C GLU A 27 20.25 12.74 12.32
N LYS A 28 21.33 13.19 12.95
CA LYS A 28 21.34 14.31 13.89
C LYS A 28 21.05 15.64 13.19
N GLU A 29 21.71 15.92 12.07
CA GLU A 29 21.47 17.13 11.28
C GLU A 29 20.04 17.20 10.77
N LEU A 30 19.52 16.10 10.22
CA LEU A 30 18.11 16.03 9.80
C LEU A 30 17.18 16.31 10.97
N GLY A 31 17.41 15.67 12.13
CA GLY A 31 16.57 15.85 13.31
C GLY A 31 16.59 17.29 13.83
N ILE A 32 17.75 17.95 13.82
CA ILE A 32 17.88 19.36 14.20
C ILE A 32 17.16 20.26 13.18
N LYS A 33 17.34 20.02 11.87
CA LYS A 33 16.69 20.77 10.79
C LYS A 33 15.17 20.61 10.81
N ALA A 34 14.66 19.46 11.25
CA ALA A 34 13.24 19.22 11.50
C ALA A 34 12.69 19.93 12.76
N GLY A 35 13.55 20.65 13.50
CA GLY A 35 13.18 21.36 14.72
C GLY A 35 12.91 20.43 15.90
N PHE A 36 13.59 19.27 15.97
CA PHE A 36 13.61 18.44 17.17
C PHE A 36 14.69 18.92 18.14
N ASN A 37 14.50 18.59 19.43
CA ASN A 37 15.48 18.91 20.46
C ASN A 37 16.84 18.25 20.13
N ARG A 38 17.92 19.04 20.10
CA ARG A 38 19.30 18.62 19.73
C ARG A 38 19.82 17.38 20.45
N PHE A 39 19.38 17.11 21.68
CA PHE A 39 19.80 15.95 22.48
C PHE A 39 19.03 14.67 22.12
N THR A 40 17.88 14.79 21.44
CA THR A 40 17.03 13.65 21.05
C THR A 40 16.80 13.55 19.54
N ALA A 41 17.33 14.49 18.77
CA ALA A 41 17.14 14.65 17.33
C ALA A 41 17.55 13.40 16.56
N GLU A 42 18.79 12.97 16.74
CA GLU A 42 19.37 11.77 16.14
C GLU A 42 18.51 10.53 16.44
N ARG A 43 18.30 10.23 17.73
CA ARG A 43 17.50 9.08 18.18
C ARG A 43 16.10 9.07 17.57
N LYS A 44 15.46 10.24 17.39
CA LYS A 44 14.13 10.30 16.76
C LYS A 44 14.16 9.89 15.29
N ILE A 45 15.18 10.32 14.54
CA ILE A 45 15.36 9.94 13.14
C ILE A 45 15.73 8.46 13.02
N THR A 46 16.71 7.98 13.79
CA THR A 46 17.12 6.57 13.79
C THR A 46 15.95 5.64 14.09
N LEU A 47 15.10 5.97 15.07
CA LEU A 47 13.92 5.14 15.37
C LEU A 47 12.90 5.10 14.22
N CYS A 48 12.85 6.13 13.37
CA CYS A 48 12.00 6.12 12.19
C CYS A 48 12.64 5.27 11.07
N GLU A 49 13.93 5.44 10.80
CA GLU A 49 14.67 4.71 9.75
C GLU A 49 14.79 3.21 10.07
N ASP A 50 15.04 2.86 11.33
CA ASP A 50 15.07 1.47 11.83
C ASP A 50 13.69 0.81 11.87
N LYS A 51 12.65 1.49 11.38
CA LYS A 51 11.27 1.00 11.39
C LYS A 51 10.83 0.70 12.82
N ARG A 52 11.23 1.49 13.82
CA ARG A 52 10.86 1.31 15.24
C ARG A 52 9.81 2.31 15.72
N LYS A 53 9.40 3.26 14.88
CA LYS A 53 8.42 4.29 15.22
C LYS A 53 7.63 4.76 14.00
N ILE A 54 6.29 4.72 14.11
CA ILE A 54 5.38 5.36 13.15
C ILE A 54 5.50 6.87 13.28
N LEU A 55 5.59 7.56 12.16
CA LEU A 55 5.75 9.00 12.13
C LEU A 55 4.40 9.68 12.33
N LYS A 56 4.24 10.45 13.42
CA LYS A 56 3.02 11.26 13.61
C LYS A 56 2.94 12.32 12.52
N ASN A 57 1.74 12.69 12.05
CA ASN A 57 1.60 13.64 10.93
C ASN A 57 2.36 14.97 11.14
N LYS A 58 2.37 15.51 12.37
CA LYS A 58 3.16 16.71 12.72
C LYS A 58 4.67 16.51 12.56
N ASP A 59 5.19 15.36 13.00
CA ASP A 59 6.61 15.03 12.86
C ASP A 59 6.94 14.72 11.39
N MET A 60 6.01 14.11 10.64
CA MET A 60 6.15 13.84 9.21
C MET A 60 6.31 15.13 8.42
N GLN A 61 5.44 16.10 8.63
CA GLN A 61 5.52 17.40 7.94
C GLN A 61 6.84 18.12 8.25
N LYS A 62 7.31 18.05 9.50
CA LYS A 62 8.61 18.61 9.90
C LYS A 62 9.77 17.95 9.17
N ILE A 63 9.79 16.62 9.10
CA ILE A 63 10.84 15.87 8.41
C ILE A 63 10.77 16.11 6.89
N ALA A 64 9.58 16.10 6.29
CA ALA A 64 9.38 16.39 4.87
C ALA A 64 9.92 17.79 4.50
N LYS A 65 9.61 18.80 5.32
CA LYS A 65 10.14 20.16 5.17
C LYS A 65 11.66 20.21 5.32
N ALA A 66 12.23 19.53 6.31
CA ALA A 66 13.67 19.50 6.54
C ALA A 66 14.43 18.81 5.40
N LEU A 67 13.84 17.74 4.87
CA LEU A 67 14.33 17.07 3.68
C LEU A 67 14.18 18.00 2.46
N ASN A 68 13.10 18.77 2.31
CA ASN A 68 12.69 19.47 1.08
C ASN A 68 12.01 18.51 0.10
N VAL A 69 10.96 17.82 0.55
CA VAL A 69 10.10 16.97 -0.27
C VAL A 69 8.64 17.19 0.11
N HIS A 70 7.74 16.92 -0.82
CA HIS A 70 6.31 16.93 -0.53
C HIS A 70 5.96 15.93 0.60
N PRO A 71 5.07 16.28 1.55
CA PRO A 71 4.65 15.38 2.64
C PRO A 71 4.12 14.00 2.19
N PHE A 72 3.61 13.87 0.97
CA PHE A 72 3.11 12.60 0.43
C PHE A 72 4.20 11.55 0.23
N VAL A 73 5.44 11.96 0.02
CA VAL A 73 6.58 11.04 -0.09
C VAL A 73 6.80 10.27 1.22
N LEU A 74 6.39 10.83 2.35
CA LEU A 74 6.64 10.29 3.70
C LEU A 74 5.35 9.91 4.45
N ARG A 75 4.21 9.80 3.75
CA ARG A 75 2.93 9.48 4.39
C ARG A 75 2.94 8.04 4.90
N ASN A 76 2.30 7.78 6.03
CA ASN A 76 2.36 6.43 6.64
C ASN A 76 1.38 5.44 5.99
N GLU A 77 0.55 5.93 5.09
CA GLU A 77 -0.42 5.22 4.28
C GLU A 77 0.24 4.42 3.14
N LEU A 78 1.55 4.60 2.95
CA LEU A 78 2.33 3.83 2.00
C LEU A 78 2.42 2.37 2.47
N PRO A 79 2.19 1.42 1.56
CA PRO A 79 2.08 0.02 1.93
C PRO A 79 3.38 -0.56 2.48
N SER A 80 3.24 -1.60 3.29
CA SER A 80 4.39 -2.45 3.64
C SER A 80 4.95 -3.15 2.41
N HIS A 81 6.27 -3.33 2.40
CA HIS A 81 7.06 -3.87 1.28
C HIS A 81 6.89 -5.37 0.99
N ASP A 82 5.92 -6.03 1.62
CA ASP A 82 5.70 -7.46 1.47
C ASP A 82 4.74 -7.79 0.31
N GLU A 83 4.85 -9.00 -0.21
CA GLU A 83 4.12 -9.47 -1.38
C GLU A 83 2.61 -9.43 -1.19
N LEU A 84 2.13 -9.70 0.03
CA LEU A 84 0.71 -9.66 0.32
C LEU A 84 0.15 -8.23 0.25
N SER A 85 0.97 -7.21 0.57
CA SER A 85 0.57 -5.81 0.44
C SER A 85 0.51 -5.39 -1.02
N ALA A 86 1.43 -5.88 -1.84
CA ALA A 86 1.37 -5.71 -3.29
C ALA A 86 0.10 -6.38 -3.87
N ILE A 87 -0.23 -7.60 -3.45
CA ILE A 87 -1.43 -8.30 -3.91
C ILE A 87 -2.71 -7.53 -3.55
N TYR A 88 -2.85 -7.06 -2.32
CA TYR A 88 -4.04 -6.32 -1.91
C TYR A 88 -4.11 -4.91 -2.53
N MET A 89 -2.97 -4.28 -2.81
CA MET A 89 -2.90 -3.07 -3.63
C MET A 89 -3.54 -3.32 -5.00
N LEU A 90 -3.07 -4.37 -5.69
CA LEU A 90 -3.55 -4.74 -7.01
C LEU A 90 -5.04 -5.08 -6.96
N PHE A 91 -5.51 -5.77 -5.91
CA PHE A 91 -6.92 -6.08 -5.75
C PHE A 91 -7.76 -4.81 -5.68
N ASN A 92 -7.31 -3.82 -4.91
CA ASN A 92 -8.02 -2.57 -4.83
C ASN A 92 -8.10 -1.83 -6.16
N LEU A 93 -7.00 -1.80 -6.90
CA LEU A 93 -6.94 -1.19 -8.21
C LEU A 93 -7.84 -1.94 -9.20
N HIS A 94 -7.88 -3.27 -9.13
CA HIS A 94 -8.71 -4.10 -10.00
C HIS A 94 -10.21 -3.91 -9.73
N GLU A 95 -10.63 -3.85 -8.45
CA GLU A 95 -12.03 -3.53 -8.10
C GLU A 95 -12.49 -2.16 -8.64
N ARG A 96 -11.56 -1.23 -8.80
CA ARG A 96 -11.80 0.11 -9.35
C ARG A 96 -11.56 0.20 -10.86
N THR A 97 -11.40 -0.94 -11.52
CA THR A 97 -11.10 -1.07 -12.95
C THR A 97 -9.85 -0.31 -13.41
N CYS A 98 -8.94 0.01 -12.48
CA CYS A 98 -7.68 0.72 -12.74
C CYS A 98 -6.62 -0.20 -13.38
N ILE A 99 -6.78 -1.53 -13.31
CA ILE A 99 -5.87 -2.51 -13.93
C ILE A 99 -6.61 -3.61 -14.66
N ASN A 100 -5.96 -4.21 -15.65
CA ASN A 100 -6.39 -5.39 -16.39
C ASN A 100 -5.24 -6.41 -16.49
N PHE A 101 -5.60 -7.69 -16.62
CA PHE A 101 -4.66 -8.77 -16.85
C PHE A 101 -4.52 -9.10 -18.34
N HIS A 102 -3.28 -9.30 -18.79
CA HIS A 102 -2.96 -9.73 -20.13
C HIS A 102 -2.04 -10.95 -20.08
N LYS A 103 -2.28 -11.95 -20.93
CA LYS A 103 -1.40 -13.11 -21.04
C LYS A 103 -0.52 -13.02 -22.27
N PHE A 104 0.79 -13.14 -22.06
CA PHE A 104 1.76 -13.27 -23.15
C PHE A 104 2.63 -14.50 -22.87
N ASN A 105 2.66 -15.47 -23.79
CA ASN A 105 3.45 -16.70 -23.66
C ASN A 105 3.25 -17.44 -22.33
N GLY A 106 2.01 -17.48 -21.82
CA GLY A 106 1.67 -18.13 -20.54
C GLY A 106 1.89 -17.28 -19.28
N ASP A 107 2.66 -16.19 -19.36
CA ASP A 107 2.85 -15.25 -18.26
C ASP A 107 1.71 -14.23 -18.17
N VAL A 108 1.30 -13.87 -16.94
CA VAL A 108 0.34 -12.78 -16.68
C VAL A 108 1.08 -11.46 -16.49
N TYR A 109 0.61 -10.45 -17.19
CA TYR A 109 1.07 -9.08 -17.10
C TYR A 109 -0.08 -8.18 -16.67
N ILE A 110 0.27 -7.12 -15.95
CA ILE A 110 -0.68 -6.11 -15.49
C ILE A 110 -0.56 -4.88 -16.37
N LYS A 111 -1.67 -4.48 -16.99
CA LYS A 111 -1.81 -3.19 -17.67
C LYS A 111 -2.61 -2.24 -16.79
N PHE A 112 -2.13 -1.02 -16.63
CA PHE A 112 -2.90 0.04 -15.97
C PHE A 112 -3.82 0.75 -16.97
N ASN A 113 -5.07 0.91 -16.60
CA ASN A 113 -6.09 1.65 -17.36
C ASN A 113 -6.18 3.12 -16.92
N SER A 114 -5.64 3.47 -15.76
CA SER A 114 -5.55 4.85 -15.30
C SER A 114 -4.64 5.66 -16.21
N THR A 115 -5.14 6.78 -16.76
CA THR A 115 -4.35 7.70 -17.57
C THR A 115 -3.13 8.19 -16.78
N PHE A 116 -3.33 8.57 -15.50
CA PHE A 116 -2.24 9.03 -14.64
C PHE A 116 -1.14 7.99 -14.46
N ILE A 117 -1.49 6.75 -14.06
CA ILE A 117 -0.47 5.72 -13.85
C ILE A 117 0.15 5.30 -15.19
N SER A 118 -0.62 5.19 -16.27
CA SER A 118 -0.10 4.75 -17.57
C SER A 118 0.86 5.77 -18.20
N GLU A 119 0.57 7.07 -18.10
CA GLU A 119 1.50 8.14 -18.51
C GLU A 119 2.74 8.16 -17.62
N PHE A 120 2.56 8.03 -16.31
CA PHE A 120 3.69 7.98 -15.38
C PHE A 120 4.61 6.78 -15.65
N LEU A 121 4.05 5.59 -15.94
CA LEU A 121 4.84 4.42 -16.31
C LEU A 121 5.66 4.67 -17.59
N LYS A 122 5.11 5.40 -18.57
CA LYS A 122 5.85 5.77 -19.80
C LYS A 122 7.04 6.67 -19.50
N GLU A 123 6.81 7.71 -18.69
CA GLU A 123 7.87 8.58 -18.20
C GLU A 123 8.94 7.77 -17.45
N TRP A 124 8.50 6.80 -16.65
CA TRP A 124 9.38 5.95 -15.86
C TRP A 124 10.24 5.03 -16.73
N ASP A 125 9.67 4.34 -17.71
CA ASP A 125 10.42 3.47 -18.62
C ASP A 125 11.54 4.24 -19.35
N VAL A 126 11.25 5.49 -19.76
CA VAL A 126 12.25 6.41 -20.30
C VAL A 126 13.32 6.72 -19.26
N LYS A 127 12.95 7.16 -18.06
CA LYS A 127 13.90 7.51 -16.98
C LYS A 127 14.77 6.33 -16.56
N PHE A 128 14.22 5.13 -16.51
CA PHE A 128 14.95 3.92 -16.21
C PHE A 128 15.92 3.54 -17.35
N SER A 129 15.50 3.71 -18.59
CA SER A 129 16.39 3.56 -19.76
C SER A 129 17.57 4.54 -19.72
N GLN A 130 17.32 5.81 -19.37
CA GLN A 130 18.36 6.83 -19.18
C GLN A 130 19.34 6.41 -18.07
N LEU A 131 18.83 5.90 -16.94
CA LEU A 131 19.65 5.40 -15.83
C LEU A 131 20.54 4.22 -16.27
N ASN A 132 19.98 3.24 -16.98
CA ASN A 132 20.70 2.06 -17.45
C ASN A 132 21.80 2.41 -18.46
N LYS A 133 21.56 3.42 -19.30
CA LYS A 133 22.55 3.99 -20.24
C LYS A 133 23.55 4.93 -19.56
N LYS A 134 23.41 5.17 -18.25
CA LYS A 134 24.21 6.12 -17.46
C LYS A 134 24.11 7.57 -17.95
N GLU A 135 23.01 7.92 -18.60
CA GLU A 135 22.70 9.30 -19.04
C GLU A 135 22.26 10.17 -17.84
N ILE A 136 21.72 9.53 -16.81
CA ILE A 136 21.43 10.15 -15.51
C ILE A 136 22.05 9.30 -14.39
N SER A 137 22.39 9.95 -13.29
CA SER A 137 22.81 9.30 -12.06
C SER A 137 21.63 8.64 -11.33
N TYR A 138 21.94 7.68 -10.46
CA TYR A 138 20.93 7.10 -9.56
C TYR A 138 20.29 8.16 -8.66
N GLU A 139 21.07 9.17 -8.25
CA GLU A 139 20.57 10.29 -7.46
C GLU A 139 19.51 11.11 -8.22
N GLU A 140 19.75 11.43 -9.49
CA GLU A 140 18.79 12.14 -10.35
C GLU A 140 17.51 11.32 -10.55
N TYR A 141 17.66 10.02 -10.75
CA TYR A 141 16.52 9.10 -10.88
C TYR A 141 15.67 9.05 -9.59
N VAL A 142 16.30 9.00 -8.41
CA VAL A 142 15.56 9.06 -7.13
C VAL A 142 14.95 10.44 -6.90
N LYS A 143 15.64 11.53 -7.24
CA LYS A 143 15.07 12.90 -7.16
C LYS A 143 13.83 13.06 -8.04
N TRP A 144 13.83 12.44 -9.21
CA TRP A 144 12.70 12.48 -10.15
C TRP A 144 11.44 11.81 -9.58
N ILE A 145 11.56 10.64 -8.94
CA ILE A 145 10.40 9.96 -8.32
C ILE A 145 9.90 10.69 -7.08
N ILE A 146 10.77 11.17 -6.19
CA ILE A 146 10.35 11.85 -4.96
C ILE A 146 9.77 13.24 -5.25
N GLY A 147 10.10 13.84 -6.40
CA GLY A 147 9.51 15.07 -6.89
C GLY A 147 8.17 14.88 -7.62
N LEU A 148 7.67 13.64 -7.76
CA LEU A 148 6.40 13.38 -8.44
C LEU A 148 5.24 14.20 -7.86
N PRO A 149 5.02 14.29 -6.54
CA PRO A 149 3.88 15.04 -6.01
C PRO A 149 3.93 16.54 -6.37
N ASP A 150 5.12 17.12 -6.47
CA ASP A 150 5.29 18.53 -6.83
C ASP A 150 5.04 18.79 -8.33
N ARG A 151 5.10 17.74 -9.16
CA ARG A 151 4.78 17.78 -10.60
C ARG A 151 3.32 17.43 -10.90
N MET A 152 2.56 16.99 -9.91
CA MET A 152 1.15 16.65 -10.08
C MET A 152 0.29 17.93 -10.06
N PRO A 153 -0.70 18.06 -10.96
CA PRO A 153 -1.73 19.08 -10.83
C PRO A 153 -2.46 18.99 -9.49
N ASP A 154 -2.83 20.15 -8.93
CA ASP A 154 -3.51 20.23 -7.63
C ASP A 154 -4.75 19.35 -7.56
N TYR A 155 -5.53 19.21 -8.64
CA TYR A 155 -6.72 18.36 -8.64
C TYR A 155 -6.37 16.87 -8.52
N LEU A 156 -5.27 16.40 -9.12
CA LEU A 156 -4.80 15.02 -8.94
C LEU A 156 -4.24 14.84 -7.53
N LEU A 157 -3.47 15.80 -7.04
CA LEU A 157 -2.91 15.77 -5.69
C LEU A 157 -4.04 15.74 -4.63
N ASN A 158 -5.08 16.54 -4.83
CA ASN A 158 -6.29 16.55 -4.02
C ASN A 158 -7.06 15.22 -4.15
N ALA A 159 -7.12 14.62 -5.34
CA ALA A 159 -7.70 13.28 -5.52
C ALA A 159 -6.96 12.23 -4.69
N GLN A 160 -5.62 12.33 -4.59
CA GLN A 160 -4.81 11.46 -3.73
C GLN A 160 -4.95 11.80 -2.24
N SER A 161 -5.27 13.05 -1.91
CA SER A 161 -5.53 13.52 -0.54
C SER A 161 -6.97 13.26 -0.06
N GLY A 162 -7.83 12.75 -0.95
CA GLY A 162 -9.25 12.54 -0.72
C GLY A 162 -10.16 13.71 -1.14
N ASN A 163 -10.17 14.09 -2.43
CA ASN A 163 -11.32 14.59 -3.23
C ASN A 163 -10.89 14.86 -4.69
N PRO A 164 -11.59 14.41 -5.77
CA PRO A 164 -13.03 14.61 -5.97
C PRO A 164 -13.82 13.39 -6.54
N LEU A 165 -15.16 13.51 -6.48
CA LEU A 165 -16.25 12.68 -7.06
C LEU A 165 -17.00 11.64 -6.20
N TYR A 166 -16.54 11.23 -5.02
CA TYR A 166 -17.42 10.54 -4.06
C TYR A 166 -17.16 11.04 -2.63
N LYS A 167 -18.18 11.67 -2.02
CA LYS A 167 -18.16 12.30 -0.68
C LYS A 167 -17.89 11.30 0.45
N PHE A 168 -16.62 11.01 0.77
CA PHE A 168 -16.24 10.53 2.10
C PHE A 168 -14.89 11.13 2.51
N LYS A 169 -14.82 11.81 3.66
CA LYS A 169 -13.56 12.22 4.31
C LYS A 169 -12.87 10.94 4.80
N PHE A 170 -11.80 10.51 4.13
CA PHE A 170 -11.06 9.30 4.49
C PHE A 170 -9.92 9.62 5.49
N VAL A 171 -9.71 8.76 6.49
CA VAL A 171 -8.49 8.72 7.33
C VAL A 171 -7.78 7.38 7.10
N LYS A 172 -6.43 7.41 7.15
CA LYS A 172 -5.43 6.32 7.14
C LYS A 172 -6.00 4.89 7.04
N ASN A 173 -5.79 4.29 5.87
CA ASN A 173 -6.13 2.92 5.48
C ASN A 173 -7.62 2.66 5.20
N GLY A 174 -8.13 3.37 4.18
CA GLY A 174 -9.49 3.19 3.68
C GLY A 174 -9.81 1.76 3.24
N TYR A 175 -8.78 1.03 2.84
CA TYR A 175 -8.88 -0.32 2.31
C TYR A 175 -9.36 -1.30 3.38
N VAL A 176 -8.81 -1.24 4.60
CA VAL A 176 -9.25 -2.13 5.68
C VAL A 176 -10.72 -1.90 6.03
N GLY A 177 -11.17 -0.65 6.12
CA GLY A 177 -12.57 -0.34 6.38
C GLY A 177 -13.49 -0.85 5.28
N HIS A 178 -13.09 -0.66 4.02
CA HIS A 178 -13.80 -1.21 2.86
C HIS A 178 -13.84 -2.74 2.88
N MET A 179 -12.73 -3.42 3.22
CA MET A 179 -12.67 -4.88 3.33
C MET A 179 -13.58 -5.41 4.45
N ILE A 180 -13.59 -4.76 5.62
CA ILE A 180 -14.52 -5.11 6.70
C ILE A 180 -15.97 -5.02 6.19
N TRP A 181 -16.32 -3.92 5.53
CA TRP A 181 -17.65 -3.73 4.97
C TRP A 181 -17.98 -4.81 3.93
N ARG A 182 -17.11 -5.04 2.94
CA ARG A 182 -17.29 -6.03 1.88
C ARG A 182 -17.51 -7.43 2.43
N ILE A 183 -16.62 -7.90 3.31
CA ILE A 183 -16.70 -9.26 3.87
C ILE A 183 -17.94 -9.40 4.75
N ARG A 184 -18.30 -8.35 5.50
CA ARG A 184 -19.54 -8.34 6.30
C ARG A 184 -20.77 -8.46 5.40
N ASP A 185 -20.82 -7.68 4.32
CA ASP A 185 -21.95 -7.59 3.40
C ASP A 185 -22.21 -8.92 2.67
N ILE A 186 -21.16 -9.57 2.15
CA ILE A 186 -21.30 -10.89 1.50
C ILE A 186 -21.74 -11.99 2.47
N HIS A 187 -21.51 -11.82 3.77
CA HIS A 187 -22.02 -12.71 4.82
C HIS A 187 -23.41 -12.32 5.33
N GLY A 188 -24.03 -11.26 4.81
CA GLY A 188 -25.36 -10.81 5.21
C GLY A 188 -25.44 -10.31 6.65
N MET A 189 -24.31 -9.89 7.24
CA MET A 189 -24.27 -9.45 8.64
C MET A 189 -24.55 -7.95 8.77
N SER A 190 -25.31 -7.54 9.78
CA SER A 190 -25.39 -6.12 10.17
C SER A 190 -24.12 -5.66 10.89
N ARG A 191 -23.84 -4.35 10.91
CA ARG A 191 -22.71 -3.78 11.67
C ARG A 191 -22.76 -4.15 13.14
N LYS A 192 -23.97 -4.20 13.72
CA LYS A 192 -24.20 -4.56 15.12
C LYS A 192 -23.89 -6.03 15.37
N GLU A 193 -24.37 -6.93 14.51
CA GLU A 193 -24.08 -8.36 14.58
C GLU A 193 -22.58 -8.65 14.50
N LEU A 194 -21.88 -8.07 13.53
CA LEU A 194 -20.43 -8.22 13.43
C LEU A 194 -19.73 -7.74 14.71
N GLY A 195 -20.12 -6.57 15.24
CA GLY A 195 -19.51 -6.02 16.44
C GLY A 195 -19.75 -6.90 17.68
N ILE A 196 -20.94 -7.49 17.81
CA ILE A 196 -21.27 -8.42 18.90
C ILE A 196 -20.47 -9.72 18.72
N LYS A 197 -20.40 -10.28 17.51
CA LYS A 197 -19.62 -11.49 17.20
C LYS A 197 -18.13 -11.31 17.42
N ALA A 198 -17.60 -10.10 17.23
CA ALA A 198 -16.24 -9.70 17.59
C ALA A 198 -16.03 -9.53 19.12
N GLY A 199 -17.06 -9.71 19.94
CA GLY A 199 -17.00 -9.58 21.40
C GLY A 199 -16.94 -8.14 21.89
N PHE A 200 -17.49 -7.19 21.14
CA PHE A 200 -17.71 -5.83 21.64
C PHE A 200 -19.03 -5.75 22.42
N SER A 201 -19.09 -4.82 23.37
CA SER A 201 -20.33 -4.54 24.11
C SER A 201 -21.47 -4.18 23.16
N ARG A 202 -22.65 -4.76 23.39
CA ARG A 202 -23.88 -4.55 22.59
C ARG A 202 -24.24 -3.08 22.37
N PHE A 203 -23.84 -2.20 23.30
CA PHE A 203 -24.11 -0.75 23.26
C PHE A 203 -23.14 0.02 22.35
N THR A 204 -21.96 -0.55 22.06
CA THR A 204 -20.90 0.11 21.27
C THR A 204 -20.52 -0.65 20.00
N ALA A 205 -21.00 -1.89 19.85
CA ALA A 205 -20.67 -2.81 18.77
C ALA A 205 -20.86 -2.18 17.39
N GLU A 206 -22.06 -1.69 17.11
CA GLU A 206 -22.40 -1.06 15.82
C GLU A 206 -21.54 0.17 15.54
N ARG A 207 -21.44 1.11 16.51
CA ARG A 207 -20.65 2.33 16.38
C ARG A 207 -19.18 2.03 16.10
N LYS A 208 -18.60 1.02 16.76
CA LYS A 208 -17.20 0.63 16.52
C LYS A 208 -16.99 0.15 15.10
N ILE A 209 -17.85 -0.73 14.58
CA ILE A 209 -17.75 -1.21 13.19
C ILE A 209 -18.00 -0.07 12.21
N ALA A 210 -19.04 0.75 12.42
CA ALA A 210 -19.35 1.89 11.56
C ALA A 210 -18.19 2.90 11.44
N LEU A 211 -17.48 3.17 12.54
CA LEU A 211 -16.30 4.05 12.52
C LEU A 211 -15.14 3.43 11.73
N CYS A 212 -14.99 2.11 11.72
CA CYS A 212 -13.94 1.44 10.96
C CYS A 212 -14.29 1.41 9.46
N GLU A 213 -15.50 0.98 9.10
CA GLU A 213 -15.98 0.96 7.71
C GLU A 213 -16.03 2.36 7.09
N GLY A 214 -16.39 3.37 7.90
CA GLY A 214 -16.36 4.77 7.48
C GLY A 214 -14.97 5.39 7.48
N ASN A 215 -13.91 4.60 7.67
CA ASN A 215 -12.51 5.03 7.65
C ASN A 215 -12.21 6.18 8.63
N ARG A 216 -12.91 6.19 9.76
CA ARG A 216 -12.73 7.16 10.86
C ARG A 216 -11.88 6.61 11.99
N LYS A 217 -11.68 5.29 12.03
CA LYS A 217 -10.93 4.61 13.07
C LYS A 217 -10.22 3.36 12.56
N ILE A 218 -8.94 3.24 12.91
CA ILE A 218 -8.15 2.04 12.70
C ILE A 218 -8.32 1.09 13.89
N LEU A 219 -8.48 -0.21 13.62
CA LEU A 219 -8.56 -1.22 14.66
C LEU A 219 -7.17 -1.47 15.27
N LYS A 220 -7.06 -1.47 16.60
CA LYS A 220 -5.84 -1.98 17.25
C LYS A 220 -5.72 -3.48 16.97
N ASP A 221 -4.51 -4.03 16.93
CA ASP A 221 -4.23 -5.44 16.61
C ASP A 221 -5.16 -6.44 17.34
N LYS A 222 -5.41 -6.23 18.65
CA LYS A 222 -6.32 -7.08 19.43
C LYS A 222 -7.74 -7.05 18.90
N ASP A 223 -8.25 -5.87 18.57
CA ASP A 223 -9.60 -5.68 18.04
C ASP A 223 -9.69 -6.12 16.57
N MET A 224 -8.64 -5.89 15.77
CA MET A 224 -8.53 -6.37 14.39
C MET A 224 -8.65 -7.90 14.35
N LYS A 225 -7.87 -8.62 15.18
CA LYS A 225 -7.93 -10.09 15.24
C LYS A 225 -9.31 -10.61 15.64
N LYS A 226 -10.00 -9.92 16.56
CA LYS A 226 -11.38 -10.25 16.93
C LYS A 226 -12.35 -10.08 15.77
N VAL A 227 -12.24 -8.97 15.03
CA VAL A 227 -13.08 -8.70 13.86
C VAL A 227 -12.78 -9.70 12.73
N ALA A 228 -11.51 -10.01 12.46
CA ALA A 228 -11.11 -11.03 11.49
C ALA A 228 -11.70 -12.40 11.84
N LYS A 229 -11.61 -12.83 13.10
CA LYS A 229 -12.25 -14.07 13.58
C LYS A 229 -13.77 -14.05 13.40
N ALA A 230 -14.44 -12.93 13.70
CA ALA A 230 -15.89 -12.80 13.53
C ALA A 230 -16.32 -12.86 12.06
N LEU A 231 -15.49 -12.33 11.16
CA LEU A 231 -15.66 -12.39 9.71
C LEU A 231 -15.19 -13.72 9.09
N ASN A 232 -14.62 -14.64 9.88
CA ASN A 232 -14.05 -15.89 9.39
C ASN A 232 -12.98 -15.70 8.30
N VAL A 233 -12.04 -14.78 8.54
CA VAL A 233 -10.90 -14.53 7.66
C VAL A 233 -9.59 -14.46 8.44
N HIS A 234 -8.48 -14.72 7.75
CA HIS A 234 -7.16 -14.54 8.33
C HIS A 234 -6.89 -13.08 8.74
N PRO A 235 -6.23 -12.80 9.89
CA PRO A 235 -5.94 -11.44 10.33
C PRO A 235 -5.13 -10.57 9.34
N PHE A 236 -4.39 -11.18 8.42
CA PHE A 236 -3.65 -10.42 7.40
C PHE A 236 -4.55 -9.69 6.40
N VAL A 237 -5.77 -10.17 6.18
CA VAL A 237 -6.76 -9.51 5.31
C VAL A 237 -7.13 -8.13 5.82
N LEU A 238 -7.05 -7.92 7.14
CA LEU A 238 -7.49 -6.69 7.82
C LEU A 238 -6.32 -5.94 8.48
N ARG A 239 -5.08 -6.24 8.11
CA ARG A 239 -3.91 -5.61 8.73
C ARG A 239 -3.83 -4.12 8.36
N ASN A 240 -3.37 -3.30 9.29
CA ASN A 240 -3.40 -1.85 9.15
C ASN A 240 -2.32 -1.29 8.23
N GLU A 241 -1.40 -2.13 7.79
CA GLU A 241 -0.27 -1.80 6.91
C GLU A 241 -0.61 -1.90 5.43
N LEU A 242 -1.84 -2.29 5.11
CA LEU A 242 -2.31 -2.35 3.74
C LEU A 242 -2.33 -0.97 3.08
N PRO A 243 -2.04 -0.90 1.78
CA PRO A 243 -1.97 0.36 1.04
C PRO A 243 -3.26 1.15 1.15
N SER A 244 -3.14 2.47 1.13
CA SER A 244 -4.27 3.33 0.77
C SER A 244 -4.75 3.06 -0.66
N HIS A 245 -5.99 3.46 -0.93
CA HIS A 245 -6.64 3.30 -2.23
C HIS A 245 -6.06 4.15 -3.36
N ASP A 246 -5.13 5.06 -3.06
CA ASP A 246 -4.75 6.11 -3.99
C ASP A 246 -3.64 5.64 -4.94
N GLU A 247 -3.68 6.14 -6.16
CA GLU A 247 -2.79 5.75 -7.26
C GLU A 247 -1.33 6.11 -6.97
N LEU A 248 -1.10 7.18 -6.22
CA LEU A 248 0.25 7.56 -5.78
C LEU A 248 0.85 6.51 -4.83
N SER A 249 0.04 5.83 -4.01
CA SER A 249 0.52 4.75 -3.14
C SER A 249 0.91 3.54 -3.96
N ALA A 250 0.15 3.28 -5.03
CA ALA A 250 0.48 2.24 -5.98
C ALA A 250 1.80 2.53 -6.70
N ILE A 251 2.00 3.76 -7.18
CA ILE A 251 3.25 4.17 -7.82
C ILE A 251 4.45 3.93 -6.89
N TYR A 252 4.37 4.37 -5.63
CA TYR A 252 5.47 4.19 -4.69
C TYR A 252 5.75 2.74 -4.33
N MET A 253 4.71 1.91 -4.22
CA MET A 253 4.88 0.47 -4.05
C MET A 253 5.57 -0.17 -5.26
N LEU A 254 5.08 0.14 -6.47
CA LEU A 254 5.71 -0.35 -7.69
C LEU A 254 7.17 0.10 -7.76
N PHE A 255 7.48 1.32 -7.32
CA PHE A 255 8.84 1.85 -7.31
C PHE A 255 9.75 1.02 -6.42
N TYR A 256 9.29 0.73 -5.21
CA TYR A 256 10.01 -0.17 -4.31
C TYR A 256 10.20 -1.56 -4.92
N LEU A 257 9.14 -2.15 -5.49
CA LEU A 257 9.20 -3.47 -6.09
C LEU A 257 10.18 -3.53 -7.27
N HIS A 258 10.19 -2.49 -8.11
CA HIS A 258 11.06 -2.41 -9.27
C HIS A 258 12.53 -2.29 -8.87
N GLU A 259 12.84 -1.42 -7.91
CA GLU A 259 14.22 -1.25 -7.42
C GLU A 259 14.80 -2.49 -6.74
N ASN A 260 13.94 -3.37 -6.21
CA ASN A 260 14.36 -4.62 -5.61
C ASN A 260 14.18 -5.80 -6.57
N SER A 261 14.04 -5.54 -7.87
CA SER A 261 13.93 -6.55 -8.93
C SER A 261 12.78 -7.54 -8.74
N PHE A 262 11.71 -7.15 -8.04
CA PHE A 262 10.49 -7.96 -7.91
C PHE A 262 9.57 -7.83 -9.12
N ILE A 263 9.68 -6.73 -9.88
CA ILE A 263 8.92 -6.49 -11.11
C ILE A 263 9.82 -6.00 -12.25
N THR A 264 9.32 -6.16 -13.47
CA THR A 264 9.90 -5.57 -14.69
C THR A 264 8.84 -4.94 -15.57
N PHE A 265 9.27 -4.05 -16.45
CA PHE A 265 8.43 -3.43 -17.46
C PHE A 265 8.62 -4.10 -18.81
N ARG A 266 7.52 -4.22 -19.54
CA ARG A 266 7.51 -4.65 -20.94
C ARG A 266 6.67 -3.68 -21.75
N THR A 267 7.26 -3.10 -22.78
CA THR A 267 6.57 -2.16 -23.67
C THR A 267 6.01 -2.91 -24.87
N PHE A 268 4.72 -2.72 -25.16
CA PHE A 268 4.05 -3.29 -26.32
C PHE A 268 2.93 -2.35 -26.82
N LYS A 269 2.97 -1.98 -28.10
CA LYS A 269 2.00 -1.06 -28.74
C LYS A 269 1.73 0.18 -27.86
N ASP A 270 2.78 0.89 -27.47
CA ASP A 270 2.73 2.10 -26.63
C ASP A 270 2.10 1.93 -25.25
N ASN A 271 1.96 0.71 -24.76
CA ASN A 271 1.51 0.41 -23.41
C ASN A 271 2.62 -0.26 -22.63
N ILE A 272 2.71 0.07 -21.35
CA ILE A 272 3.63 -0.58 -20.42
C ILE A 272 2.87 -1.62 -19.61
N TYR A 273 3.46 -2.81 -19.59
CA TYR A 273 2.97 -3.98 -18.90
C TYR A 273 3.93 -4.34 -17.79
N ILE A 274 3.40 -4.62 -16.60
CA ILE A 274 4.20 -5.01 -15.44
C ILE A 274 4.14 -6.53 -15.29
N LYS A 275 5.31 -7.18 -15.21
CA LYS A 275 5.45 -8.59 -14.84
C LYS A 275 6.09 -8.70 -13.47
N PHE A 276 5.58 -9.60 -12.64
CA PHE A 276 6.18 -9.98 -11.36
C PHE A 276 7.11 -11.19 -11.54
N TYR A 277 8.29 -11.15 -10.90
CA TYR A 277 9.23 -12.28 -10.89
C TYR A 277 9.01 -13.24 -9.73
N SER A 278 8.33 -12.80 -8.67
CA SER A 278 7.92 -13.66 -7.58
C SER A 278 7.05 -14.79 -8.12
N THR A 279 7.46 -16.04 -7.90
CA THR A 279 6.66 -17.22 -8.27
C THR A 279 5.33 -17.20 -7.54
N PHE A 280 5.32 -16.84 -6.26
CA PHE A 280 4.11 -16.70 -5.46
C PHE A 280 3.12 -15.70 -6.06
N ILE A 281 3.57 -14.48 -6.39
CA ILE A 281 2.68 -13.48 -7.02
C ILE A 281 2.27 -13.91 -8.42
N SER A 282 3.18 -14.44 -9.23
CA SER A 282 2.90 -14.88 -10.60
C SER A 282 1.84 -15.99 -10.65
N ASP A 283 1.98 -17.01 -9.79
CA ASP A 283 1.02 -18.11 -9.67
C ASP A 283 -0.34 -17.60 -9.18
N PHE A 284 -0.33 -16.68 -8.21
CA PHE A 284 -1.55 -16.05 -7.73
C PHE A 284 -2.24 -15.23 -8.82
N LEU A 285 -1.52 -14.42 -9.59
CA LEU A 285 -2.08 -13.64 -10.72
C LEU A 285 -2.70 -14.55 -11.79
N ASN A 286 -2.09 -15.69 -12.06
CA ASN A 286 -2.65 -16.71 -12.96
C ASN A 286 -3.97 -17.26 -12.45
N GLN A 287 -4.04 -17.67 -11.18
CA GLN A 287 -5.26 -18.16 -10.56
C GLN A 287 -6.32 -17.06 -10.51
N TRP A 288 -5.92 -15.83 -10.23
CA TRP A 288 -6.81 -14.69 -10.15
C TRP A 288 -7.44 -14.36 -11.51
N ASP A 289 -6.66 -14.33 -12.58
CA ASP A 289 -7.19 -14.18 -13.96
C ASP A 289 -8.25 -15.26 -14.27
N ILE A 290 -8.01 -16.51 -13.85
CA ILE A 290 -9.00 -17.60 -14.02
C ILE A 290 -10.26 -17.30 -13.22
N GLN A 291 -10.16 -17.04 -11.92
CA GLN A 291 -11.34 -16.80 -11.07
C GLN A 291 -12.14 -15.56 -11.50
N TYR A 292 -11.45 -14.51 -11.94
CA TYR A 292 -12.10 -13.31 -12.46
C TYR A 292 -12.86 -13.61 -13.75
N LYS A 293 -12.30 -14.40 -14.67
CA LYS A 293 -13.01 -14.83 -15.89
C LYS A 293 -14.24 -15.69 -15.57
N ARG A 294 -14.13 -16.59 -14.61
CA ARG A 294 -15.28 -17.39 -14.12
C ARG A 294 -16.38 -16.49 -13.57
N TYR A 295 -16.01 -15.50 -12.76
CA TYR A 295 -16.95 -14.50 -12.23
C TYR A 295 -17.61 -13.69 -13.36
N PHE A 296 -16.81 -13.19 -14.32
CA PHE A 296 -17.31 -12.40 -15.44
C PHE A 296 -18.26 -13.19 -16.35
N LYS A 297 -18.02 -14.49 -16.51
CA LYS A 297 -18.91 -15.42 -17.23
C LYS A 297 -20.12 -15.89 -16.41
N HIS A 298 -20.30 -15.38 -15.19
CA HIS A 298 -21.33 -15.79 -14.24
C HIS A 298 -21.27 -17.26 -13.80
N GLU A 299 -20.12 -17.91 -13.93
CA GLU A 299 -19.89 -19.29 -13.45
C GLU A 299 -19.72 -19.35 -11.93
N ILE A 300 -19.29 -18.25 -11.32
CA ILE A 300 -19.27 -18.04 -9.88
C ILE A 300 -19.88 -16.68 -9.54
N THR A 301 -20.50 -16.59 -8.37
CA THR A 301 -21.04 -15.35 -7.82
C THR A 301 -19.92 -14.41 -7.38
N TYR A 302 -20.23 -13.12 -7.26
CA TYR A 302 -19.30 -12.14 -6.66
C TYR A 302 -18.88 -12.55 -5.23
N LYS A 303 -19.81 -13.14 -4.47
CA LYS A 303 -19.54 -13.65 -3.12
C LYS A 303 -18.48 -14.75 -3.13
N GLU A 304 -18.59 -15.74 -4.01
CA GLU A 304 -17.61 -16.82 -4.14
C GLU A 304 -16.25 -16.30 -4.58
N TYR A 305 -16.22 -15.40 -5.56
CA TYR A 305 -14.99 -14.74 -6.01
C TYR A 305 -14.30 -13.97 -4.88
N MET A 306 -15.07 -13.17 -4.11
CA MET A 306 -14.53 -12.43 -2.97
C MET A 306 -14.04 -13.34 -1.85
N GLN A 307 -14.78 -14.42 -1.55
CA GLN A 307 -14.37 -15.42 -0.57
C GLN A 307 -13.07 -16.12 -0.97
N TRP A 308 -12.91 -16.46 -2.25
CA TRP A 308 -11.66 -16.99 -2.78
C TRP A 308 -10.51 -16.01 -2.57
N LEU A 309 -10.72 -14.71 -2.81
CA LEU A 309 -9.65 -13.73 -2.65
C LEU A 309 -9.22 -13.53 -1.20
N VAL A 310 -10.17 -13.37 -0.28
CA VAL A 310 -9.85 -13.10 1.14
C VAL A 310 -9.31 -14.31 1.88
N SER A 311 -9.50 -15.52 1.34
CA SER A 311 -8.90 -16.75 1.86
C SER A 311 -7.47 -17.00 1.34
N LEU A 312 -6.87 -16.07 0.59
CA LEU A 312 -5.48 -16.19 0.14
C LEU A 312 -4.51 -16.54 1.27
N PRO A 313 -4.50 -15.84 2.43
CA PRO A 313 -3.56 -16.17 3.50
C PRO A 313 -3.75 -17.57 4.07
N ASP A 314 -4.97 -18.12 4.03
CA ASP A 314 -5.25 -19.47 4.51
C ASP A 314 -4.72 -20.55 3.54
N ARG A 315 -4.44 -20.18 2.28
CA ARG A 315 -3.82 -21.05 1.27
C ARG A 315 -2.30 -20.92 1.20
N MET A 316 -1.70 -19.99 1.94
CA MET A 316 -0.24 -19.79 1.98
C MET A 316 0.42 -20.84 2.88
N SER A 317 1.62 -21.28 2.51
CA SER A 317 2.47 -22.11 3.36
C SER A 317 2.94 -21.35 4.61
N SER A 318 3.35 -22.08 5.65
CA SER A 318 3.89 -21.47 6.88
C SER A 318 5.11 -20.57 6.60
N LYS A 319 5.96 -20.96 5.64
CA LYS A 319 7.12 -20.16 5.22
C LYS A 319 6.68 -18.84 4.59
N GLU A 320 5.70 -18.87 3.70
CA GLU A 320 5.18 -17.65 3.05
C GLU A 320 4.50 -16.74 4.07
N LEU A 321 3.76 -17.30 5.04
CA LEU A 321 3.14 -16.53 6.12
C LEU A 321 4.16 -15.86 7.04
N ASP A 322 5.29 -16.52 7.32
CA ASP A 322 6.37 -15.96 8.12
C ASP A 322 7.07 -14.79 7.40
N LEU A 323 7.16 -14.83 6.07
CA LEU A 323 7.69 -13.72 5.26
C LEU A 323 6.78 -12.46 5.27
N GLN A 324 5.52 -12.58 5.68
CA GLN A 324 4.59 -11.44 5.76
C GLN A 324 4.53 -10.77 7.16
N LYS A 325 5.24 -11.32 8.16
CA LYS A 325 5.21 -10.83 9.56
C LYS A 325 6.22 -9.72 9.81
#